data_AF-X1KI83-F1
#
_entry.id   AF-X1KI83-F1
#
_cell.length_a   1.000
_cell.length_b   1.000
_cell.length_c   1.000
_cell.angle_alpha   90.00
_cell.angle_beta   90.00
_cell.angle_gamma   90.00
#
_symmetry.space_group_name_H-M   'P 1'
#
loop_
_entity.id
_entity.type
_entity.pdbx_description
1 polymer ?
#
loop_
_entity_poly.entity_id
_entity_poly.type
_entity_poly.pdbx_seq_one_letter_code
_entity_poly.pdbx_strand_id
1 'polypeptide(L)'
;MGTEDNAIYMLRFKNGTIGEVYGSWSGKGMGGYILEVFGNRGTIFSHPLNQPLMVFSEKNIPKASIPKGINLVSFEPWLYKEVGWLDAIDHFVKCVLKDENPMISGRDGKAALKIVLAACKSAQTHKPVWL
;
A
#
# COMPACT_ATOMS: atom_id res chain seq x y z
N MET A 1 21.35 -20.32 -6.34
CA MET A 1 19.96 -20.09 -6.79
C MET A 1 19.88 -18.62 -7.15
N GLY A 2 19.37 -18.28 -8.35
CA GLY A 2 19.18 -16.89 -8.74
C GLY A 2 18.02 -16.25 -7.95
N THR A 3 18.06 -14.94 -7.78
CA THR A 3 16.95 -14.13 -7.24
C THR A 3 15.89 -13.95 -8.33
N GLU A 4 14.63 -13.87 -7.93
CA GLU A 4 13.51 -13.59 -8.85
C GLU A 4 13.55 -12.16 -9.41
N ASP A 5 13.37 -12.04 -10.73
CA ASP A 5 13.20 -10.73 -11.38
C ASP A 5 11.75 -10.22 -11.27
N ASN A 6 10.78 -11.12 -11.07
CA ASN A 6 9.36 -10.80 -11.02
C ASN A 6 8.66 -11.68 -9.99
N ALA A 7 7.72 -11.10 -9.25
CA ALA A 7 6.89 -11.83 -8.30
C ALA A 7 5.47 -11.27 -8.25
N ILE A 8 4.50 -12.17 -8.08
CA ILE A 8 3.12 -11.85 -7.72
C ILE A 8 2.76 -12.70 -6.50
N TYR A 9 2.26 -12.06 -5.46
CA TYR A 9 1.80 -12.69 -4.24
C TYR A 9 0.30 -12.45 -4.08
N MET A 10 -0.46 -13.55 -4.01
CA MET A 10 -1.87 -13.51 -3.66
C MET A 10 -2.05 -13.81 -2.18
N LEU A 11 -2.76 -12.92 -1.48
CA LEU A 11 -3.03 -12.99 -0.05
C LEU A 11 -4.53 -13.16 0.18
N ARG A 12 -4.89 -13.97 1.19
CA ARG A 12 -6.25 -14.03 1.74
C ARG A 12 -6.22 -13.64 3.20
N PHE A 13 -6.86 -12.54 3.54
CA PHE A 13 -6.96 -12.05 4.91
C PHE A 13 -8.03 -12.83 5.69
N LYS A 14 -7.96 -12.79 7.04
CA LYS A 14 -8.91 -13.49 7.93
C LYS A 14 -10.38 -13.10 7.70
N ASN A 15 -10.62 -11.87 7.27
CA ASN A 15 -11.95 -11.35 6.95
C ASN A 15 -12.43 -11.74 5.53
N GLY A 16 -11.67 -12.55 4.79
CA GLY A 16 -11.99 -12.98 3.43
C GLY A 16 -11.52 -12.03 2.32
N THR A 17 -11.00 -10.85 2.65
CA THR A 17 -10.43 -9.92 1.66
C THR A 17 -9.27 -10.59 0.91
N ILE A 18 -9.19 -10.33 -0.39
CA ILE A 18 -8.08 -10.79 -1.24
C ILE A 18 -7.17 -9.58 -1.48
N GLY A 19 -5.86 -9.79 -1.33
CA GLY A 19 -4.83 -8.81 -1.67
C GLY A 19 -3.90 -9.35 -2.73
N GLU A 20 -3.45 -8.47 -3.61
CA GLU A 20 -2.40 -8.74 -4.57
C GLU A 20 -1.22 -7.81 -4.30
N VAL A 21 -0.02 -8.37 -4.28
CA VAL A 21 1.23 -7.61 -4.26
C VAL A 21 2.08 -8.12 -5.41
N TYR A 22 2.45 -7.24 -6.33
CA TYR A 22 3.35 -7.59 -7.42
C TYR A 22 4.57 -6.67 -7.46
N GLY A 23 5.67 -7.20 -7.97
CA GLY A 23 6.90 -6.47 -8.20
C GLY A 23 7.63 -7.01 -9.41
N SER A 24 8.32 -6.12 -10.14
CA SER A 24 9.04 -6.45 -11.36
C SER A 24 10.31 -5.62 -11.49
N TRP A 25 11.44 -6.29 -11.67
CA TRP A 25 12.73 -5.71 -12.04
C TRP A 25 12.93 -5.66 -13.56
N SER A 26 12.21 -6.49 -14.32
CA SER A 26 12.30 -6.52 -15.79
C SER A 26 11.24 -5.66 -16.49
N GLY A 27 10.30 -5.08 -15.74
CA GLY A 27 9.26 -4.20 -16.24
C GLY A 27 9.87 -2.93 -16.83
N LYS A 28 9.42 -2.55 -18.04
CA LYS A 28 9.85 -1.30 -18.71
C LYS A 28 8.82 -0.19 -18.45
N GLY A 29 9.28 1.02 -18.11
CA GLY A 29 8.43 2.18 -17.80
C GLY A 29 8.14 2.36 -16.30
N MET A 30 7.20 3.27 -15.95
CA MET A 30 6.78 3.50 -14.56
C MET A 30 5.72 2.49 -14.13
N GLY A 31 6.13 1.25 -13.86
CA GLY A 31 5.31 0.23 -13.20
C GLY A 31 5.63 0.16 -11.70
N GLY A 32 4.67 -0.27 -10.88
CA GLY A 32 4.97 -0.74 -9.51
C GLY A 32 4.61 0.18 -8.34
N TYR A 33 3.89 1.27 -8.57
CA TYR A 33 3.44 2.15 -7.47
C TYR A 33 1.92 2.40 -7.45
N ILE A 34 1.15 1.57 -8.12
CA ILE A 34 -0.30 1.71 -8.14
C ILE A 34 -0.86 1.07 -6.87
N LEU A 35 -1.80 1.75 -6.23
CA LEU A 35 -2.62 1.19 -5.17
C LEU A 35 -4.09 1.24 -5.58
N GLU A 36 -4.74 0.10 -5.54
CA GLU A 36 -6.16 -0.05 -5.79
C GLU A 36 -6.83 -0.70 -4.58
N VAL A 37 -7.92 -0.09 -4.12
CA VAL A 37 -8.72 -0.62 -3.01
C VAL A 37 -10.17 -0.65 -3.43
N PHE A 38 -10.73 -1.86 -3.50
CA PHE A 38 -12.12 -2.09 -3.84
C PHE A 38 -12.91 -2.40 -2.57
N GLY A 39 -13.86 -1.52 -2.25
CA GLY A 39 -14.80 -1.68 -1.15
C GLY A 39 -16.20 -2.02 -1.65
N ASN A 40 -17.11 -2.30 -0.71
CA ASN A 40 -18.49 -2.62 -1.04
C ASN A 40 -19.32 -1.46 -1.59
N ARG A 41 -18.86 -0.21 -1.42
CA ARG A 41 -19.59 1.02 -1.78
C ARG A 41 -18.67 2.09 -2.37
N GLY A 42 -17.50 1.70 -2.83
CA GLY A 42 -16.50 2.64 -3.30
C GLY A 42 -15.18 1.99 -3.70
N THR A 43 -14.40 2.74 -4.46
CA THR A 43 -13.09 2.32 -4.95
C THR A 43 -12.12 3.49 -4.78
N ILE A 44 -10.89 3.19 -4.37
CA ILE A 44 -9.80 4.15 -4.34
C ILE A 44 -8.73 3.66 -5.33
N PHE A 45 -8.30 4.56 -6.20
CA PHE A 45 -7.18 4.35 -7.10
C PHE A 45 -6.16 5.46 -6.86
N SER A 46 -4.91 5.06 -6.66
CA SER A 46 -3.79 5.95 -6.41
C SER A 46 -2.61 5.59 -7.31
N HIS A 47 -2.00 6.61 -7.90
CA HIS A 47 -0.74 6.50 -8.63
C HIS A 47 0.18 7.63 -8.15
N PRO A 48 1.41 7.39 -7.68
CA PRO A 48 2.21 8.41 -7.01
C PRO A 48 2.63 9.55 -7.95
N LEU A 49 2.81 9.27 -9.25
CA LEU A 49 3.06 10.32 -10.23
C LEU A 49 1.79 11.08 -10.66
N ASN A 50 0.60 10.64 -10.25
CA ASN A 50 -0.66 11.29 -10.60
C ASN A 50 -1.45 11.65 -9.35
N GLN A 51 -1.24 12.87 -8.88
CA GLN A 51 -2.10 13.53 -7.91
C GLN A 51 -3.12 14.34 -8.73
N PRO A 52 -4.43 14.18 -8.50
CA PRO A 52 -5.11 13.67 -7.29
C PRO A 52 -5.44 12.17 -7.23
N LEU A 53 -5.82 11.70 -6.02
CA LEU A 53 -6.43 10.37 -5.82
C LEU A 53 -7.75 10.27 -6.57
N MET A 54 -7.99 9.15 -7.25
CA MET A 54 -9.28 8.88 -7.86
C MET A 54 -10.13 8.04 -6.91
N VAL A 55 -11.31 8.55 -6.57
CA VAL A 55 -12.22 7.92 -5.59
C VAL A 55 -13.61 7.81 -6.18
N PHE A 56 -14.13 6.58 -6.28
CA PHE A 56 -15.54 6.34 -6.50
C PHE A 56 -16.24 6.12 -5.16
N SER A 57 -17.41 6.74 -4.94
CA SER A 57 -18.26 6.44 -3.78
C SER A 57 -19.74 6.49 -4.10
N GLU A 58 -20.49 5.54 -3.55
CA GLU A 58 -21.96 5.55 -3.53
C GLU A 58 -22.53 6.48 -2.45
N LYS A 59 -21.68 6.98 -1.55
CA LYS A 59 -22.04 7.94 -0.51
C LYS A 59 -21.58 9.34 -0.86
N ASN A 60 -22.28 10.32 -0.30
CA ASN A 60 -21.86 11.71 -0.38
C ASN A 60 -20.50 11.90 0.28
N ILE A 61 -19.52 12.31 -0.53
CA ILE A 61 -18.21 12.74 -0.03
C ILE A 61 -18.28 14.25 0.26
N PRO A 62 -17.96 14.71 1.48
CA PRO A 62 -17.89 16.13 1.79
C PRO A 62 -16.90 16.86 0.88
N LYS A 63 -17.29 18.00 0.31
CA LYS A 63 -16.47 18.83 -0.61
C LYS A 63 -16.12 18.17 -1.96
N ALA A 64 -16.75 17.06 -2.31
CA ALA A 64 -16.61 16.45 -3.61
C ALA A 64 -17.41 17.19 -4.68
N SER A 65 -16.84 17.31 -5.88
CA SER A 65 -17.50 17.92 -7.04
C SER A 65 -18.72 17.11 -7.49
N ILE A 66 -18.69 15.79 -7.28
CA ILE A 66 -19.79 14.88 -7.58
C ILE A 66 -20.23 14.21 -6.27
N PRO A 67 -21.46 14.46 -5.76
CA PRO A 67 -21.92 13.89 -4.49
C PRO A 67 -21.79 12.36 -4.45
N LYS A 68 -22.24 11.66 -5.49
CA LYS A 68 -22.06 10.20 -5.65
C LYS A 68 -21.46 9.93 -7.01
N GLY A 69 -20.34 9.22 -7.06
CA GLY A 69 -19.63 8.95 -8.31
C GLY A 69 -18.12 9.12 -8.19
N ILE A 70 -17.49 9.29 -9.35
CA ILE A 70 -16.03 9.42 -9.47
C ILE A 70 -15.63 10.84 -9.10
N ASN A 71 -14.73 10.96 -8.14
CA ASN A 71 -14.17 12.22 -7.67
C ASN A 71 -12.65 12.17 -7.73
N LEU A 72 -12.08 13.33 -8.03
CA LEU A 72 -10.66 13.58 -7.93
C LEU A 72 -10.41 14.29 -6.61
N VAL A 73 -9.81 13.59 -5.65
CA VAL A 73 -9.54 14.09 -4.32
C VAL A 73 -8.09 14.53 -4.24
N SER A 74 -7.88 15.84 -4.40
CA SER A 74 -6.61 16.49 -4.09
C SER A 74 -6.55 16.79 -2.60
N PHE A 75 -5.42 16.49 -1.99
CA PHE A 75 -5.03 17.13 -0.73
C PHE A 75 -4.18 18.37 -1.05
N GLU A 76 -4.22 19.39 -0.19
CA GLU A 76 -3.44 20.62 -0.41
C GLU A 76 -1.98 20.31 -0.74
N PRO A 77 -1.32 21.14 -1.56
CA PRO A 77 -0.15 20.72 -2.28
C PRO A 77 1.02 20.58 -1.32
N TRP A 78 1.42 19.33 -1.07
CA TRP A 78 2.74 18.98 -0.56
C TRP A 78 3.83 19.19 -1.63
N LEU A 79 3.67 20.23 -2.47
CA LEU A 79 4.45 20.51 -3.68
C LEU A 79 5.96 20.70 -3.42
N TYR A 80 6.41 20.72 -2.17
CA TYR A 80 7.81 20.95 -1.81
C TYR A 80 8.33 20.15 -0.61
N LYS A 81 7.52 19.29 0.04
CA LYS A 81 8.03 18.41 1.10
C LYS A 81 8.18 17.00 0.54
N GLU A 82 9.44 16.72 0.23
CA GLU A 82 9.98 15.47 -0.22
C GLU A 82 9.32 14.27 0.48
N VAL A 83 8.94 13.28 -0.34
CA VAL A 83 8.87 11.84 -0.07
C VAL A 83 8.68 11.45 1.39
N GLY A 84 7.60 10.75 1.71
CA GLY A 84 7.22 10.35 3.09
C GLY A 84 8.29 9.66 3.96
N TRP A 85 9.49 9.37 3.41
CA TRP A 85 10.68 9.06 4.20
C TRP A 85 11.08 10.18 5.18
N LEU A 86 10.93 11.47 4.85
CA LEU A 86 11.41 12.55 5.74
C LEU A 86 10.49 12.64 6.96
N ASP A 87 9.18 12.57 6.71
CA ASP A 87 8.17 12.51 7.76
C ASP A 87 8.34 11.26 8.64
N ALA A 88 8.70 10.12 8.05
CA ALA A 88 8.99 8.89 8.81
C ALA A 88 10.22 9.03 9.71
N ILE A 89 11.29 9.68 9.23
CA ILE A 89 12.50 9.96 10.02
C ILE A 89 12.19 10.93 11.16
N ASP A 90 11.51 12.05 10.88
CA ASP A 90 11.09 13.03 11.89
C ASP A 90 10.18 12.39 12.95
N HIS A 91 9.23 11.55 12.54
CA HIS A 91 8.39 10.78 13.45
C HIS A 91 9.21 9.85 14.34
N PHE A 92 10.16 9.11 13.77
CA PHE A 92 11.05 8.23 14.53
C PHE A 92 11.85 9.01 15.58
N VAL A 93 12.48 10.12 15.19
CA VAL A 93 13.26 10.97 16.11
C VAL A 93 12.37 11.51 17.23
N LYS A 94 11.15 11.97 16.92
CA LYS A 94 10.18 12.43 17.93
C LYS A 94 9.81 11.35 18.93
N CYS A 95 9.53 10.13 18.46
CA CYS A 95 9.24 9.00 19.33
C CYS A 95 10.39 8.70 20.30
N VAL A 96 11.64 8.74 19.82
CA VAL A 96 12.83 8.56 20.66
C VAL A 96 12.96 9.67 21.70
N LEU A 97 12.80 10.94 21.30
CA LEU A 97 12.96 12.08 22.20
C LEU A 97 11.87 12.17 23.27
N LYS A 98 10.66 11.70 22.96
CA LYS A 98 9.48 11.81 23.84
C LYS A 98 9.14 10.51 24.58
N ASP A 99 9.90 9.44 24.36
CA ASP A 99 9.58 8.10 24.85
C ASP A 99 8.16 7.66 24.45
N GLU A 100 7.81 7.88 23.18
CA GLU A 100 6.52 7.52 22.59
C GLU A 100 6.65 6.30 21.68
N ASN A 101 5.58 5.50 21.58
CA ASN A 101 5.54 4.37 20.67
C ASN A 101 5.37 4.84 19.21
N PRO A 102 6.16 4.32 18.25
CA PRO A 102 6.00 4.66 16.86
C PRO A 102 4.72 4.05 16.28
N MET A 103 4.12 4.73 15.29
CA MET A 103 2.93 4.24 14.57
C MET A 103 3.21 2.91 13.87
N ILE A 104 4.42 2.75 13.31
CA ILE A 104 4.91 1.52 12.72
C ILE A 104 6.08 1.04 13.58
N SER A 105 5.93 -0.14 14.17
CA SER A 105 6.87 -0.73 15.11
C SER A 105 7.65 -1.89 14.49
N GLY A 106 8.63 -2.42 15.23
CA GLY A 106 9.32 -3.65 14.84
C GLY A 106 8.38 -4.87 14.73
N ARG A 107 7.21 -4.84 15.37
CA ARG A 107 6.21 -5.93 15.25
C ARG A 107 5.58 -5.95 13.86
N ASP A 108 5.36 -4.78 13.27
CA ASP A 108 4.81 -4.64 11.92
C ASP A 108 5.82 -5.14 10.87
N GLY A 109 7.10 -4.79 11.02
CA GLY A 109 8.18 -5.33 10.20
C GLY A 109 8.32 -6.85 10.31
N LYS A 110 8.20 -7.40 11.52
CA LYS A 110 8.18 -8.86 11.75
C LYS A 110 6.98 -9.52 11.08
N ALA A 111 5.81 -8.90 11.10
CA ALA A 111 4.61 -9.42 10.43
C ALA A 111 4.77 -9.41 8.90
N ALA A 112 5.29 -8.32 8.33
CA ALA A 112 5.59 -8.22 6.90
C ALA A 112 6.59 -9.30 6.45
N LEU A 113 7.67 -9.52 7.22
CA LEU A 113 8.66 -10.55 6.92
C LEU A 113 8.04 -11.95 6.91
N LYS A 114 7.13 -12.27 7.85
CA LYS A 114 6.43 -13.56 7.86
C LYS A 114 5.62 -13.79 6.58
N ILE A 115 4.96 -12.76 6.06
CA ILE A 115 4.19 -12.83 4.82
C ILE A 115 5.12 -13.14 3.64
N VAL A 116 6.25 -12.43 3.52
CA VAL A 116 7.22 -12.66 2.43
C VAL A 116 7.79 -14.08 2.49
N LEU A 117 8.21 -14.54 3.67
CA LEU A 117 8.74 -15.91 3.82
C LEU A 117 7.71 -16.98 3.48
N ALA A 118 6.43 -16.76 3.85
CA ALA A 118 5.34 -17.66 3.47
C ALA A 118 5.10 -17.64 1.95
N ALA A 119 5.19 -16.48 1.30
CA ALA A 119 5.07 -16.37 -0.15
C ALA A 119 6.22 -17.09 -0.87
N CYS A 120 7.47 -16.93 -0.42
CA CYS A 120 8.62 -17.69 -0.95
C CYS A 120 8.42 -19.21 -0.80
N LYS A 121 7.94 -19.66 0.37
CA LYS A 121 7.62 -21.08 0.60
C LYS A 121 6.48 -21.56 -0.30
N SER A 122 5.46 -20.74 -0.52
CA SER A 122 4.36 -21.04 -1.44
C SER A 122 4.87 -21.23 -2.87
N ALA A 123 5.77 -20.35 -3.33
CA ALA A 123 6.38 -20.44 -4.65
C ALA A 123 7.20 -21.73 -4.84
N GLN A 124 7.97 -22.13 -3.82
CA GLN A 124 8.77 -23.37 -3.85
C GLN A 124 7.93 -24.65 -3.81
N THR A 125 6.81 -24.63 -3.10
CA THR A 125 5.99 -25.83 -2.86
C THR A 125 4.75 -25.92 -3.74
N HIS A 126 4.47 -24.88 -4.53
CA HIS A 126 3.27 -24.72 -5.35
C HIS A 126 1.97 -24.91 -4.55
N LYS A 127 1.94 -24.48 -3.28
CA LYS A 127 0.81 -24.65 -2.36
C LYS A 127 0.61 -23.41 -1.50
N PRO A 128 -0.64 -23.06 -1.14
CA PRO A 128 -0.90 -21.97 -0.23
C PRO A 128 -0.29 -22.24 1.15
N VAL A 129 0.24 -21.18 1.78
CA VAL A 129 0.83 -21.21 3.12
C VAL A 129 0.00 -20.36 4.07
N TRP A 130 -0.34 -20.92 5.23
CA TRP A 130 -1.15 -20.27 6.27
C TRP A 130 -0.24 -19.73 7.39
N LEU A 131 -0.62 -18.57 7.96
CA LEU A 131 0.10 -17.87 9.04
C LEU A 131 -0.62 -17.97 10.39
#